data_AF-A0A529LJ17-F1
#
_entry.id   AF-A0A529LJ17-F1
#
_cell.length_a   1.000
_cell.length_b   1.000
_cell.length_c   1.000
_cell.angle_alpha   90.00
_cell.angle_beta   90.00
_cell.angle_gamma   90.00
#
_symmetry.space_group_name_H-M   'P 1'
#
loop_
_entity.id
_entity.type
_entity.pdbx_description
1 polymer ?
#
loop_
_entity_poly.entity_id
_entity_poly.type
_entity_poly.pdbx_seq_one_letter_code
_entity_poly.pdbx_strand_id
1 'polypeptide(L)' 'MIKAFVVDNDRLRLTEDLAADGDRVVWADLFNPTKEEEARIESWLGIAIPTREEME' A
#
# COMPACT_ATOMS: atom_id res chain seq x y z
N MET A 1 -5.95 5.94 -5.38
CA MET A 1 -5.39 6.66 -4.20
C MET A 1 -4.87 5.63 -3.22
N ILE A 2 -3.57 5.69 -2.90
CA ILE A 2 -2.94 4.83 -1.90
C ILE A 2 -2.86 5.54 -0.54
N LYS A 3 -3.21 4.84 0.53
CA LYS A 3 -2.85 5.22 1.91
C LYS A 3 -2.01 4.12 2.53
N ALA A 4 -1.01 4.50 3.31
CA ALA A 4 -0.14 3.55 3.99
C ALA A 4 -0.03 3.89 5.47
N PHE A 5 0.02 2.86 6.31
CA PHE A 5 0.00 3.02 7.75
C PHE A 5 1.16 2.28 8.41
N VAL A 6 1.83 2.97 9.31
CA VAL A 6 2.83 2.41 10.22
C VAL A 6 2.21 2.25 11.61
N VAL A 7 2.75 1.34 12.42
CA VAL A 7 2.43 1.28 13.84
C VAL A 7 3.32 2.24 14.60
N ASP A 8 2.70 3.13 15.37
CA ASP A 8 3.37 4.02 16.31
C ASP A 8 2.56 4.10 17.62
N ASN A 9 3.19 3.70 18.73
CA ASN A 9 2.55 3.62 20.05
C ASN A 9 1.20 2.88 20.04
N ASP A 10 1.20 1.64 19.52
CA ASP A 10 0.03 0.76 19.38
C ASP A 10 -1.15 1.36 18.57
N ARG A 11 -0.88 2.39 17.75
CA ARG A 11 -1.87 3.00 16.87
C ARG A 11 -1.38 3.07 15.44
N LEU A 12 -2.29 2.86 14.49
CA LEU A 12 -2.03 3.08 13.08
C LEU A 12 -1.92 4.59 12.81
N ARG A 13 -0.81 4.98 12.19
CA ARG A 13 -0.56 6.36 11.73
C ARG A 13 -0.33 6.34 10.23
N LEU A 14 -0.94 7.28 9.53
CA LEU A 14 -0.69 7.50 8.11
C LEU A 14 0.78 7.91 7.94
N THR A 15 1.48 7.28 7.00
CA THR A 15 2.78 7.78 6.51
C THR A 15 2.58 8.55 5.21
N GLU A 16 3.28 9.67 5.10
CA GLU A 16 3.31 10.50 3.88
C GLU A 16 4.41 10.04 2.91
N ASP A 17 5.35 9.20 3.36
CA ASP A 17 6.48 8.73 2.56
C ASP A 17 6.61 7.20 2.61
N LEU A 18 5.90 6.54 1.70
CA LEU A 18 5.96 5.09 1.51
C LEU A 18 7.36 4.58 1.15
N ALA A 19 8.21 5.40 0.52
CA ALA A 19 9.56 4.97 0.15
C ALA A 19 10.51 4.97 1.36
N ALA A 20 10.38 5.98 2.23
CA ALA A 20 11.17 6.06 3.46
C ALA A 20 10.69 5.10 4.56
N ASP A 21 9.37 4.91 4.70
CA ASP A 21 8.77 4.08 5.75
C ASP A 21 8.37 2.68 5.29
N GLY A 22 8.69 2.27 4.06
CA GLY A 22 8.21 1.02 3.45
C GLY A 22 8.35 -0.20 4.37
N ASP A 23 9.52 -0.39 4.99
CA ASP A 23 9.77 -1.53 5.90
C ASP A 23 8.95 -1.50 7.21
N ARG A 24 8.35 -0.35 7.54
CA ARG A 24 7.54 -0.13 8.75
C ARG A 24 6.03 -0.14 8.45
N VAL A 25 5.65 -0.10 7.17
CA VAL A 25 4.23 -0.11 6.79
C VAL A 25 3.65 -1.49 7.04
N VAL A 26 2.57 -1.52 7.83
CA VAL A 26 1.84 -2.75 8.15
C VAL A 26 0.53 -2.87 7.38
N TRP A 27 0.06 -1.76 6.80
CA TRP A 27 -1.18 -1.73 6.02
C TRP A 27 -1.06 -0.72 4.89
N ALA A 28 -1.32 -1.17 3.66
CA ALA A 28 -1.57 -0.33 2.50
C ALA A 28 -3.03 -0.50 2.07
N ASP A 29 -3.75 0.61 1.96
CA ASP A 29 -5.13 0.69 1.51
C ASP A 29 -5.17 1.26 0.10
N LEU A 30 -5.65 0.46 -0.85
CA LEU A 30 -5.76 0.79 -2.27
C LEU A 30 -7.24 0.99 -2.60
N PHE A 31 -7.66 2.25 -2.73
CA PHE A 31 -9.03 2.56 -3.13
C PHE A 31 -9.07 3.08 -4.57
N ASN A 32 -9.68 2.28 -5.46
CA ASN A 32 -9.71 2.50 -6.92
C ASN A 32 -8.35 3.00 -7.43
N PRO A 33 -7.27 2.20 -7.27
CA PRO A 33 -5.94 2.64 -7.65
C PRO A 33 -5.85 2.84 -9.17
N THR A 34 -4.96 3.73 -9.59
CA THR A 34 -4.52 3.76 -10.99
C THR A 34 -3.54 2.63 -11.27
N LYS A 35 -3.32 2.30 -12.54
CA LYS A 35 -2.30 1.28 -12.92
C LYS A 35 -0.89 1.62 -12.43
N GLU A 36 -0.56 2.91 -12.37
CA GLU A 36 0.73 3.40 -11.88
C GLU A 36 0.85 3.21 -10.35
N GLU A 37 -0.25 3.43 -9.63
CA GLU A 37 -0.34 3.16 -8.20
C GLU A 37 -0.22 1.65 -7.91
N GLU A 38 -0.91 0.79 -8.67
CA GLU A 38 -0.78 -0.67 -8.58
C GLU A 38 0.67 -1.11 -8.80
N ALA A 39 1.28 -0.72 -9.93
CA ALA A 39 2.66 -1.10 -10.26
C ALA A 39 3.68 -0.67 -9.20
N ARG A 40 3.47 0.49 -8.57
CA ARG A 40 4.30 0.96 -7.46
C ARG A 40 4.19 0.03 -6.24
N ILE A 41 2.98 -0.41 -5.88
CA ILE A 41 2.76 -1.33 -4.77
C ILE A 41 3.31 -2.72 -5.09
N GLU A 42 3.11 -3.22 -6.30
CA GLU A 42 3.64 -4.50 -6.74
C GLU A 42 5.17 -4.53 -6.71
N SER A 43 5.81 -3.47 -7.20
CA SER A 43 7.27 -3.34 -7.15
C SER A 43 7.80 -3.26 -5.72
N TRP A 44 7.03 -2.70 -4.79
CA TRP A 44 7.43 -2.60 -3.38
C TRP A 44 7.24 -3.92 -2.63
N LEU A 45 6.10 -4.59 -2.80
CA LEU A 45 5.79 -5.84 -2.10
C LEU A 45 6.40 -7.09 -2.77
N GLY A 46 6.81 -6.98 -4.04
CA GLY A 46 7.33 -8.10 -4.83
C GLY A 46 6.26 -9.13 -5.22
N ILE A 47 4.98 -8.76 -5.16
CA ILE A 47 3.82 -9.60 -5.50
C ILE A 47 2.87 -8.81 -6.41
N ALA A 48 2.10 -9.52 -7.22
CA ALA A 48 1.04 -8.91 -8.02
C ALA A 48 -0.15 -8.51 -7.13
N ILE A 49 -0.77 -7.38 -7.43
CA ILE A 49 -2.06 -6.99 -6.84
C ILE A 49 -3.17 -7.61 -7.69
N PRO A 50 -4.15 -8.31 -7.09
CA PRO A 50 -5.23 -8.93 -7.84
C PRO A 50 -6.02 -7.88 -8.61
N THR A 51 -6.38 -8.23 -9.83
CA THR A 51 -7.28 -7.44 -10.66
C THR A 51 -8.70 -7.47 -10.09
N ARG A 52 -9.52 -6.51 -10.52
CA ARG A 52 -10.92 -6.43 -10.06
C ARG A 52 -11.73 -7.67 -10.43
N GLU A 53 -11.47 -8.28 -11.59
CA GLU A 53 -12.14 -9.50 -12.03
C GLU A 53 -11.77 -10.71 -11.16
N GLU A 54 -10.57 -10.74 -10.58
CA GLU A 54 -10.11 -11.83 -9.69
C GLU A 54 -10.65 -11.72 -8.27
N MET A 55 -11.21 -10.57 -7.90
CA MET A 55 -11.77 -10.32 -6.56
C MET A 55 -13.28 -10.61 -6.44
N GLU A 56 -13.96 -10.84 -7.57
CA GLU A 56 -15.38 -11.23 -7.62
C GLU A 56 -15.56 -12.76 -7.56
#